data_AF-A0AA37K548-F1
#
_entry.id   AF-A0AA37K548-F1
#
_cell.length_a   1.000
_cell.length_b   1.000
_cell.length_c   1.000
_cell.angle_alpha   90.00
_cell.angle_beta   90.00
_cell.angle_gamma   90.00
#
_symmetry.space_group_name_H-M   'P 1'
#
loop_
_entity.id
_entity.type
_entity.pdbx_description
1 polymer ?
#
loop_
_entity_poly.entity_id
_entity_poly.type
_entity_poly.pdbx_seq_one_letter_code
_entity_poly.pdbx_strand_id
1 'polypeptide(L)'
;MPDRYRFRPHSIKYNQFMEKKVEIMPRMRDLKKGKKVEFPIDKVCTVRNNVSLLNAQGYKNGHKWRSETNVPKGIVTVFRDS
;
A
#
# COMPACT_ATOMS: atom_id res chain seq x y z
N MET A 1 -6.99 11.94 -36.59
CA MET A 1 -6.91 10.84 -35.60
C MET A 1 -6.76 11.48 -34.22
N PRO A 2 -7.58 11.15 -33.19
CA PRO A 2 -7.55 11.89 -31.94
C PRO A 2 -6.55 11.26 -30.96
N ASP A 3 -5.50 11.99 -30.59
CA ASP A 3 -4.69 11.60 -29.44
C ASP A 3 -5.33 12.15 -28.16
N ARG A 4 -5.81 11.21 -27.35
CA ARG A 4 -6.87 11.37 -26.36
C ARG A 4 -6.30 11.70 -24.97
N TYR A 5 -5.21 12.45 -24.90
CA TYR A 5 -4.62 12.90 -23.64
C TYR A 5 -5.11 14.31 -23.27
N ARG A 6 -6.43 14.46 -23.16
CA ARG A 6 -7.01 15.56 -22.39
C ARG A 6 -6.51 15.41 -20.95
N PHE A 7 -5.76 16.40 -20.46
CA PHE A 7 -5.54 16.66 -19.05
C PHE A 7 -6.88 16.51 -18.31
N ARG A 8 -7.09 15.40 -17.59
CA ARG A 8 -8.17 15.36 -16.60
C ARG A 8 -7.74 16.23 -15.44
N PRO A 9 -8.54 17.22 -15.02
CA PRO A 9 -8.26 17.92 -13.78
C PRO A 9 -8.18 16.89 -12.66
N HIS A 10 -7.01 16.79 -12.03
CA HIS A 10 -6.79 15.91 -10.88
C HIS A 10 -7.72 16.39 -9.76
N SER A 11 -8.82 15.67 -9.59
CA SER A 11 -9.82 15.89 -8.55
C SER A 11 -9.14 16.08 -7.19
N ILE A 12 -9.52 17.14 -6.46
CA ILE A 12 -9.04 17.44 -5.09
C ILE A 12 -9.22 16.22 -4.16
N LYS A 13 -10.22 15.36 -4.41
CA LYS A 13 -10.42 14.09 -3.68
C LYS A 13 -9.27 13.09 -3.88
N TYR A 14 -8.59 13.13 -5.03
CA TYR A 14 -7.43 12.29 -5.34
C TYR A 14 -6.21 12.72 -4.52
N ASN A 15 -6.00 14.01 -4.31
CA ASN A 15 -4.90 14.54 -3.50
C ASN A 15 -5.07 14.17 -2.02
N GLN A 16 -6.28 14.28 -1.47
CA GLN A 16 -6.58 13.86 -0.10
C GLN A 16 -6.46 12.33 0.10
N PHE A 17 -6.74 11.54 -0.95
CA PHE A 17 -6.53 10.10 -0.98
C PHE A 17 -5.04 9.73 -1.08
N MET A 18 -4.26 10.52 -1.81
CA MET A 18 -2.79 10.38 -1.90
C MET A 18 -2.14 10.73 -0.56
N GLU A 19 -2.53 11.81 0.13
CA GLU A 19 -1.99 12.16 1.46
C GLU A 19 -2.22 11.04 2.49
N LYS A 20 -3.43 10.46 2.53
CA LYS A 20 -3.72 9.30 3.41
C LYS A 20 -2.99 8.01 3.00
N LYS A 21 -2.62 7.86 1.72
CA LYS A 21 -1.77 6.77 1.23
C LYS A 21 -0.30 6.97 1.60
N VAL A 22 0.16 8.22 1.63
CA VAL A 22 1.56 8.61 1.86
C VAL A 22 2.01 8.31 3.30
N GLU A 23 1.12 8.22 4.29
CA GLU A 23 1.53 7.80 5.65
C GLU A 23 1.67 6.28 5.82
N ILE A 24 0.96 5.49 5.02
CA ILE A 24 0.91 4.02 5.15
C ILE A 24 2.14 3.38 4.53
N MET A 25 2.59 3.91 3.39
CA MET A 25 3.75 3.38 2.66
C MET A 25 5.06 3.44 3.46
N PRO A 26 5.43 4.55 4.12
CA PRO A 26 6.62 4.64 4.97
C PRO A 26 6.53 3.66 6.13
N ARG A 27 5.38 3.60 6.83
CA ARG A 27 5.17 2.64 7.92
C ARG A 27 5.34 1.18 7.47
N MET A 28 4.95 0.84 6.24
CA MET A 28 5.14 -0.49 5.67
C MET A 28 6.57 -0.72 5.15
N ARG A 29 7.23 0.32 4.62
CA ARG A 29 8.61 0.27 4.10
C ARG A 29 9.63 0.14 5.24
N ASP A 30 9.46 0.92 6.30
CA ASP A 30 10.35 0.99 7.46
C ASP A 30 10.14 -0.20 8.43
N LEU A 31 9.23 -1.12 8.12
CA LEU A 31 9.11 -2.39 8.83
C LEU A 31 10.44 -3.13 8.76
N LYS A 32 10.99 -3.44 9.94
CA LYS A 32 12.10 -4.39 10.06
C LYS A 32 11.63 -5.80 9.73
N LYS A 33 12.54 -6.65 9.26
CA LYS A 33 12.27 -8.07 9.00
C LYS A 33 11.65 -8.74 10.23
N GLY A 34 10.58 -9.51 10.03
CA GLY A 34 9.86 -10.19 11.10
C GLY A 34 8.92 -9.31 11.95
N LYS A 35 8.84 -8.00 11.68
CA LYS A 35 7.83 -7.14 12.29
C LYS A 35 6.55 -7.14 11.46
N LYS A 36 5.45 -6.80 12.14
CA LYS A 36 4.12 -6.65 11.55
C LYS A 36 3.53 -5.29 11.87
N VAL A 37 2.68 -4.79 10.99
CA VAL A 37 1.86 -3.58 11.22
C VAL A 37 0.40 -3.93 10.95
N GLU A 38 -0.48 -3.34 11.72
CA GLU A 38 -1.93 -3.58 11.65
C GLU A 38 -2.62 -2.33 11.12
N PHE A 39 -3.53 -2.52 10.16
CA PHE A 39 -4.34 -1.48 9.56
C PHE A 39 -5.82 -1.86 9.60
N PRO A 40 -6.74 -0.89 9.65
CA PRO A 40 -8.17 -1.19 9.57
C PRO A 40 -8.57 -1.78 8.21
N ILE A 41 -9.58 -2.66 8.21
CA ILE A 41 -10.08 -3.36 7.00
C ILE A 41 -10.59 -2.42 5.91
N ASP A 42 -11.07 -1.23 6.26
CA ASP A 42 -11.44 -0.18 5.30
C ASP A 42 -10.32 0.17 4.32
N LYS A 43 -9.06 -0.08 4.71
CA LYS A 43 -7.87 0.22 3.92
C LYS A 43 -7.27 -1.00 3.24
N VAL A 44 -7.96 -2.15 3.20
CA VAL A 44 -7.45 -3.41 2.63
C VAL A 44 -6.96 -3.27 1.18
N CYS A 45 -7.71 -2.59 0.34
CA CYS A 45 -7.33 -2.36 -1.06
C CYS A 45 -6.04 -1.52 -1.16
N THR A 46 -5.89 -0.52 -0.29
CA THR A 46 -4.69 0.32 -0.22
C THR A 46 -3.49 -0.46 0.26
N VAL A 47 -3.66 -1.28 1.30
CA VAL A 47 -2.62 -2.15 1.85
C VAL A 47 -2.15 -3.15 0.79
N ARG A 48 -3.08 -3.83 0.09
CA ARG A 48 -2.75 -4.79 -0.97
C ARG A 48 -1.95 -4.16 -2.10
N ASN A 49 -2.38 -2.97 -2.56
CA ASN A 49 -1.66 -2.21 -3.58
C ASN A 49 -0.24 -1.82 -3.11
N ASN A 50 -0.10 -1.38 -1.86
CA ASN A 50 1.20 -1.02 -1.30
C ASN A 50 2.12 -2.25 -1.16
N VAL A 51 1.60 -3.41 -0.77
CA VAL A 51 2.37 -4.67 -0.72
C VAL A 51 2.92 -5.03 -2.10
N SER A 52 2.10 -4.95 -3.16
CA SER A 52 2.56 -5.20 -4.53
C SER A 52 3.66 -4.22 -4.96
N LEU A 53 3.51 -2.93 -4.64
CA LEU A 53 4.52 -1.91 -4.96
C LEU A 53 5.84 -2.12 -4.19
N LEU A 54 5.75 -2.44 -2.89
CA LEU A 54 6.93 -2.71 -2.06
C LEU A 54 7.65 -3.98 -2.51
N ASN A 55 6.93 -5.04 -2.87
CA ASN A 55 7.52 -6.24 -3.46
C ASN A 55 8.23 -5.95 -4.78
N ALA A 56 7.66 -5.10 -5.64
CA ALA A 56 8.32 -4.69 -6.89
C ALA A 56 9.58 -3.86 -6.64
N GLN A 57 9.54 -2.91 -5.69
CA GLN A 57 10.69 -2.07 -5.31
C GLN A 57 11.79 -2.87 -4.61
N GLY A 58 11.40 -3.77 -3.71
CA GLY A 58 12.29 -4.57 -2.89
C GLY A 58 12.77 -5.86 -3.54
N TYR A 59 12.29 -6.19 -4.75
CA TYR A 59 12.66 -7.41 -5.47
C TYR A 59 14.18 -7.58 -5.62
N LYS A 60 14.88 -6.50 -5.97
CA LYS A 60 16.35 -6.49 -6.10
C LYS A 60 17.10 -6.68 -4.78
N ASN A 61 16.47 -6.30 -3.67
CA ASN A 61 17.04 -6.39 -2.32
C ASN A 61 16.60 -7.68 -1.60
N GLY A 62 15.83 -8.55 -2.26
CA GLY A 62 15.27 -9.75 -1.66
C GLY A 62 14.17 -9.51 -0.62
N HIS A 63 13.67 -8.27 -0.51
CA HIS A 63 12.63 -7.95 0.47
C HIS A 63 11.27 -8.49 0.03
N LYS A 64 10.53 -9.06 0.97
CA LYS A 64 9.18 -9.60 0.72
C LYS A 64 8.20 -9.14 1.78
N TRP A 65 7.08 -8.59 1.32
CA TRP A 65 5.94 -8.23 2.14
C TRP A 65 4.77 -9.17 1.84
N ARG A 66 4.08 -9.58 2.90
CA ARG A 66 2.81 -10.30 2.84
C ARG A 66 1.76 -9.53 3.62
N SER A 67 0.51 -9.61 3.17
CA SER A 67 -0.63 -9.11 3.93
C SER A 67 -1.58 -10.25 4.26
N GLU A 68 -2.03 -10.30 5.49
CA GLU A 68 -3.05 -11.21 5.98
C GLU A 68 -4.25 -10.40 6.45
N THR A 69 -5.43 -10.75 5.93
CA THR A 69 -6.68 -10.08 6.27
C THR A 69 -7.41 -10.88 7.33
N ASN A 70 -7.59 -10.30 8.51
CA ASN A 70 -8.37 -10.86 9.58
C ASN A 70 -9.78 -10.24 9.57
N VAL A 71 -10.67 -10.84 8.78
CA VAL A 71 -12.08 -10.43 8.61
C VAL A 71 -12.83 -10.34 9.94
N PRO A 72 -12.77 -11.33 10.86
CA PRO A 72 -13.54 -11.27 12.11
C PRO A 72 -13.08 -10.17 13.07
N LYS A 73 -11.83 -9.69 12.96
CA LYS A 73 -11.33 -8.55 13.74
C LYS A 73 -11.43 -7.21 13.00
N GLY A 74 -11.75 -7.21 11.70
CA GLY A 74 -11.74 -6.01 10.88
C GLY A 74 -10.35 -5.38 10.71
N ILE A 75 -9.28 -6.19 10.72
CA ILE A 75 -7.90 -5.74 10.66
C ILE A 75 -7.15 -6.43 9.51
N VAL A 76 -6.28 -5.69 8.84
CA VAL A 76 -5.31 -6.18 7.86
C VAL A 76 -3.92 -6.07 8.46
N THR A 77 -3.23 -7.19 8.57
CA THR A 77 -1.88 -7.25 9.09
C THR A 77 -0.90 -7.37 7.93
N VAL A 78 0.15 -6.57 7.93
CA VAL A 78 1.21 -6.61 6.94
C VAL A 78 2.47 -7.09 7.63
N PHE A 79 3.10 -8.10 7.04
CA PHE A 79 4.33 -8.72 7.49
C PHE A 79 5.44 -8.46 6.48
N ARG A 80 6.67 -8.30 6.99
CA ARG A 80 7.87 -8.35 6.17
C ARG A 80 8.61 -9.67 6.43
N ASP A 81 8.51 -10.59 5.47
CA ASP A 81 9.15 -11.91 5.49
C ASP A 81 10.68 -11.85 5.25
N SER A 82 11.17 -10.85 4.50
CA SER A 82 12.61 -10.63 4.26
C SER A 82 12.99 -9.16 4.23
#